data_AF-A0A2W6BGM3-F1
#
_entry.id   AF-A0A2W6BGM3-F1
#
_cell.length_a   1.000
_cell.length_b   1.000
_cell.length_c   1.000
_cell.angle_alpha   90.00
_cell.angle_beta   90.00
_cell.angle_gamma   90.00
#
_symmetry.space_group_name_H-M   'P 1'
#
loop_
_entity.id
_entity.type
_entity.pdbx_description
1 polymer ?
#
loop_
_entity_poly.entity_id
_entity_poly.type
_entity_poly.pdbx_seq_one_letter_code
_entity_poly.pdbx_strand_id
1 'polypeptide(L)' 'MHPERVAVVGAVGEVRYGELLRRALATAGALRARGIVEGDRVALALGAGEDFVAALHGCLLAGAGAGPPPPPP' A
#
# COMPACT_ATOMS: atom_id res chain seq x y z
N MET A 1 -8.39 -11.33 14.67
CA MET A 1 -7.32 -10.53 14.04
C MET A 1 -6.12 -10.52 14.98
N HIS A 2 -4.91 -10.73 14.46
CA HIS A 2 -3.67 -10.85 15.26
C HIS A 2 -2.72 -9.69 14.93
N PRO A 3 -3.01 -8.46 15.41
CA PRO A 3 -2.24 -7.27 15.06
C PRO A 3 -0.77 -7.34 15.47
N GLU A 4 -0.46 -8.15 16.48
CA GLU A 4 0.88 -8.41 17.00
C GLU A 4 1.71 -9.31 16.08
N ARG A 5 1.11 -10.08 15.17
CA ARG A 5 1.89 -10.97 14.30
C ARG A 5 2.66 -10.20 13.25
N VAL A 6 3.86 -10.67 12.94
CA VAL A 6 4.67 -10.15 11.82
C VAL A 6 3.94 -10.42 10.51
N ALA A 7 3.79 -9.37 9.70
CA ALA A 7 3.17 -9.39 8.39
C ALA A 7 4.23 -9.31 7.27
N VAL A 8 5.27 -8.51 7.46
CA VAL A 8 6.36 -8.30 6.50
C VAL A 8 7.69 -8.34 7.23
N VAL A 9 8.66 -9.03 6.65
CA VAL A 9 10.07 -8.97 7.04
C VAL A 9 10.81 -8.26 5.91
N GLY A 10 11.25 -7.04 6.16
CA GLY A 10 11.96 -6.19 5.20
C GLY A 10 13.43 -5.99 5.56
N ALA A 11 14.14 -5.24 4.73
CA ALA A 11 15.56 -4.93 4.96
C ALA A 11 15.79 -4.10 6.24
N VAL A 12 14.78 -3.33 6.67
CA VAL A 12 14.83 -2.43 7.82
C VAL A 12 14.23 -3.05 9.10
N GLY A 13 13.63 -4.24 9.01
CA GLY A 13 13.09 -4.95 10.16
C GLY A 13 11.74 -5.62 9.90
N GLU A 14 11.02 -5.90 10.97
CA GLU A 14 9.71 -6.56 10.94
C GLU A 14 8.57 -5.56 11.08
N VAL A 15 7.59 -5.65 10.20
CA VAL A 15 6.33 -4.91 10.29
C VAL A 15 5.22 -5.86 10.70
N ARG A 16 4.52 -5.53 11.78
CA ARG A 16 3.38 -6.30 12.29
C ARG A 16 2.10 -5.94 11.55
N TYR A 17 1.10 -6.83 11.57
CA TYR A 17 -0.18 -6.62 10.90
C TYR A 17 -0.89 -5.33 11.33
N GLY A 18 -0.85 -4.99 12.62
CA GLY A 18 -1.46 -3.75 13.12
C GLY A 18 -0.81 -2.50 12.54
N GLU A 19 0.52 -2.50 12.44
CA GLU A 19 1.29 -1.40 11.87
C GLU A 19 1.11 -1.32 10.34
N LEU A 20 1.11 -2.47 9.65
CA LEU A 20 0.83 -2.53 8.22
C LEU A 20 -0.55 -1.95 7.90
N LEU A 21 -1.58 -2.33 8.65
CA LEU A 21 -2.94 -1.83 8.47
C LEU A 21 -3.00 -0.32 8.69
N ARG A 22 -2.33 0.20 9.73
CA ARG A 22 -2.27 1.63 10.01
C ARG A 22 -1.64 2.40 8.84
N ARG A 23 -0.52 1.90 8.31
CA ARG A 23 0.15 2.50 7.13
C ARG A 23 -0.73 2.42 5.88
N ALA A 24 -1.38 1.28 5.64
CA ALA A 24 -2.27 1.09 4.50
C ALA A 24 -3.49 2.03 4.54
N LEU A 25 -4.11 2.21 5.71
CA LEU A 25 -5.21 3.15 5.91
C LEU A 25 -4.77 4.59 5.68
N ALA A 26 -3.59 4.99 6.16
CA ALA A 26 -3.03 6.31 5.89
C ALA A 26 -2.81 6.53 4.39
N THR A 27 -2.26 5.55 3.68
CA THR A 27 -2.10 5.60 2.23
C THR A 27 -3.44 5.71 1.50
N ALA A 28 -4.45 4.91 1.88
CA ALA A 28 -5.78 4.98 1.29
C ALA A 28 -6.42 6.36 1.47
N GLY A 29 -6.28 6.95 2.66
CA GLY A 29 -6.73 8.31 2.94
C GLY A 29 -6.02 9.35 2.07
N ALA A 30 -4.70 9.23 1.92
CA ALA A 30 -3.91 10.12 1.07
C ALA A 30 -4.29 10.00 -0.42
N LEU A 31 -4.55 8.78 -0.92
CA LEU A 31 -5.00 8.56 -2.29
C LEU A 31 -6.36 9.20 -2.55
N ARG A 32 -7.32 8.98 -1.64
CA ARG A 32 -8.66 9.61 -1.72
C ARG A 32 -8.58 11.13 -1.67
N ALA A 33 -7.70 11.68 -0.83
CA ALA A 33 -7.47 13.12 -0.77
C ALA A 33 -6.88 13.70 -2.07
N ARG A 34 -6.23 12.86 -2.90
CA ARG A 34 -5.73 13.21 -4.24
C ARG A 34 -6.78 12.98 -5.34
N GLY A 35 -8.01 12.62 -4.97
CA GLY A 35 -9.12 12.40 -5.90
C GLY A 35 -9.18 11.01 -6.50
N ILE A 36 -8.39 10.05 -6.00
CA ILE A 36 -8.47 8.66 -6.44
C ILE A 36 -9.83 8.07 -6.03
N VAL A 37 -10.53 7.51 -7.00
CA VAL A 37 -11.83 6.86 -6.81
C VAL A 37 -11.76 5.38 -7.16
N GLU A 38 -12.85 4.67 -6.89
CA GLU A 38 -12.97 3.26 -7.24
C GLU A 38 -12.81 3.05 -8.75
N GLY A 39 -11.99 2.07 -9.13
CA GLY A 39 -11.68 1.76 -10.53
C GLY A 39 -10.46 2.48 -11.10
N ASP A 40 -9.92 3.49 -10.41
CA ASP A 40 -8.67 4.14 -10.82
C ASP A 40 -7.48 3.19 -10.69
N ARG A 41 -6.41 3.48 -11.45
CA ARG A 41 -5.15 2.73 -11.39
C ARG A 41 -4.05 3.60 -10.80
N VAL A 42 -3.38 3.07 -9.78
CA VAL A 42 -2.24 3.72 -9.12
C VAL A 42 -0.97 2.94 -9.45
N ALA A 43 -0.01 3.64 -10.06
CA ALA A 43 1.31 3.12 -10.32
C ALA A 43 2.14 3.09 -9.03
N LEU A 44 2.66 1.92 -8.65
CA LEU A 44 3.56 1.77 -7.50
C LEU A 44 5.01 1.71 -7.97
N ALA A 45 5.70 2.84 -7.95
CA ALA A 45 7.13 2.94 -8.24
C ALA A 45 7.97 2.72 -6.96
N LEU A 46 7.70 1.61 -6.24
CA LEU A 46 8.37 1.25 -4.99
C LEU A 46 9.14 -0.06 -5.17
N GLY A 47 10.31 -0.16 -4.53
CA GLY A 47 11.02 -1.43 -4.42
C GLY A 47 10.25 -2.45 -3.58
N ALA A 48 10.54 -3.74 -3.77
CA ALA A 48 9.94 -4.78 -2.94
C ALA A 48 10.29 -4.57 -1.45
N GLY A 49 9.29 -4.56 -0.58
CA GLY A 49 9.47 -4.31 0.84
C GLY A 49 8.20 -3.86 1.55
N GLU A 50 8.34 -3.43 2.79
CA GLU A 50 7.22 -3.01 3.65
C GLU A 50 6.39 -1.87 3.06
N ASP A 51 7.04 -0.89 2.44
CA ASP A 51 6.36 0.26 1.83
C ASP A 51 5.53 -0.17 0.62
N PHE A 52 6.04 -1.10 -0.19
CA PHE A 52 5.29 -1.66 -1.31
C PHE A 52 4.04 -2.40 -0.81
N VAL A 53 4.16 -3.24 0.22
CA VAL A 53 3.02 -3.98 0.77
C VAL A 53 1.99 -3.03 1.37
N ALA A 54 2.43 -2.00 2.10
CA ALA A 54 1.55 -0.98 2.66
C ALA A 54 0.84 -0.17 1.56
N ALA A 55 1.55 0.22 0.50
CA ALA A 55 0.99 0.98 -0.60
C ALA A 55 -0.01 0.15 -1.43
N LEU A 56 0.31 -1.12 -1.68
CA LEU A 56 -0.59 -2.06 -2.34
C LEU A 56 -1.91 -2.19 -1.58
N HIS A 57 -1.86 -2.45 -0.27
CA HIS A 57 -3.06 -2.54 0.56
C HIS A 57 -3.80 -1.20 0.64
N GLY A 58 -3.08 -0.08 0.68
CA GLY A 58 -3.68 1.25 0.62
C GLY A 58 -4.47 1.50 -0.66
N CYS A 59 -3.96 1.05 -1.81
CA CYS A 59 -4.67 1.12 -3.09
C CYS A 59 -5.95 0.28 -3.06
N LEU A 60 -5.86 -0.98 -2.61
CA LEU A 60 -7.01 -1.87 -2.48
C LEU A 60 -8.08 -1.29 -1.54
N LEU A 61 -7.67 -0.73 -0.39
CA LEU A 61 -8.57 -0.05 0.55
C LEU A 61 -9.19 1.22 -0.03
N ALA A 62 -8.49 1.91 -0.94
CA ALA A 62 -9.02 3.05 -1.66
C ALA A 62 -10.00 2.66 -2.78
N GLY A 63 -10.10 1.38 -3.15
CA GLY A 63 -10.88 0.90 -4.29
C GLY A 63 -10.14 1.00 -5.63
N ALA A 64 -8.84 1.29 -5.59
CA ALA A 64 -8.00 1.46 -6.76
C ALA A 64 -7.17 0.20 -7.06
N GLY A 65 -6.95 -0.07 -8.35
CA GLY A 65 -6.03 -1.11 -8.79
C GLY A 65 -4.58 -0.64 -8.66
N ALA A 66 -3.75 -1.43 -7.98
CA ALA A 66 -2.31 -1.23 -7.99
C ALA A 66 -1.70 -1.89 -9.23
N GLY A 67 -0.82 -1.19 -9.94
CA GLY A 67 -0.15 -1.72 -11.13
C GLY A 67 1.27 -1.18 -11.29
N PRO A 68 2.05 -1.77 -12.22
CA PRO A 68 3.33 -1.19 -12.62
C PRO A 68 3.09 0.19 -13.24
N PRO A 69 4.07 1.11 -13.16
CA PRO A 69 4.00 2.35 -13.92
C PRO A 69 3.82 2.06 -15.42
N PRO A 70 3.10 2.93 -16.15
CA PRO A 70 2.98 2.79 -17.59
C PRO A 70 4.39 2.81 -18.23
N PRO A 71 4.59 2.07 -19.35
CA PRO A 71 5.87 2.12 -20.07
C PRO A 71 6.15 3.55 -20.54
N PRO A 72 7.44 3.95 -20.63
CA PRO A 72 7.82 5.25 -21.19
C PRO A 72 7.35 5.36 -22.66
N PRO A 73 7.10 6.59 -23.17
CA PRO A 73 6.69 6.84 -24.56
C PRO A 73 7.78 6.48 -25.59
#